data_AF-K1UFP6-F1
#
_entry.id   AF-K1UFP6-F1
#
_cell.length_a   1.000
_cell.length_b   1.000
_cell.length_c   1.000
_cell.angle_alpha   90.00
_cell.angle_beta   90.00
_cell.angle_gamma   90.00
#
_symmetry.space_group_name_H-M   'P 1'
#
loop_
_entity.id
_entity.type
_entity.pdbx_description
1 polymer ?
#
loop_
_entity_poly.entity_id
_entity_poly.type
_entity_poly.pdbx_seq_one_letter_code
_entity_poly.pdbx_strand_id
1 'polypeptide(L)'
;MRKVELRMNEKLKYKVIKKLVETNGNKERAAVALGRSVRQIDRMIAGYKAKGKEFFIHGNRNRKPVHALTEAQKTEIEQIYLSKYFDCTYTAFTEYLAQKENITLSVDEVRTILIDKYIFSPRTHKSTKKRIKKQLLKEQEKAKTQREKVKIQAKIVATEDAHPRQPRCQYFGEEI
;
A
#
# COMPACT_ATOMS: atom_id res chain seq x y z
N MET A 1 23.17 10.72 -7.44
CA MET A 1 22.89 10.15 -6.10
C MET A 1 21.39 9.97 -5.92
N ARG A 2 20.91 8.81 -5.43
CA ARG A 2 19.47 8.61 -5.15
C ARG A 2 19.02 9.55 -4.01
N LYS A 3 17.84 10.17 -4.15
CA LYS A 3 17.29 11.06 -3.14
C LYS A 3 16.83 10.24 -1.93
N VAL A 4 17.50 10.39 -0.79
CA VAL A 4 17.10 9.75 0.47
C VAL A 4 16.06 10.62 1.19
N GLU A 5 14.82 10.14 1.23
CA GLU A 5 13.69 10.81 1.89
C GLU A 5 13.40 10.18 3.27
N LEU A 6 13.53 10.98 4.33
CA LEU A 6 13.30 10.57 5.71
C LEU A 6 11.92 11.05 6.20
N ARG A 7 11.19 10.20 6.94
CA ARG A 7 9.99 10.60 7.69
C ARG A 7 10.35 11.57 8.82
N MET A 8 9.35 12.21 9.43
CA MET A 8 9.57 13.24 10.46
C MET A 8 10.49 12.77 11.59
N ASN A 9 10.24 11.60 12.16
CA ASN A 9 11.05 11.03 13.25
C ASN A 9 12.45 10.60 12.78
N GLU A 10 12.56 10.03 11.58
CA GLU A 10 13.84 9.64 10.97
C GLU A 10 14.72 10.88 10.70
N LYS A 11 14.10 11.96 10.21
CA LYS A 11 14.74 13.25 9.94
C LYS A 11 15.22 13.93 11.22
N LEU A 12 14.45 13.84 12.31
CA LEU A 12 14.85 14.34 13.63
C LEU A 12 16.12 13.64 14.12
N LYS A 13 16.13 12.30 14.12
CA LYS A 13 17.31 11.50 14.50
C LYS A 13 18.53 11.87 13.66
N TYR A 14 18.36 11.92 12.34
CA TYR A 14 19.42 12.31 11.42
C TYR A 14 19.99 13.69 11.75
N LYS A 15 19.15 14.71 11.96
CA LYS A 15 19.61 16.07 12.26
C LYS A 15 20.41 16.14 13.57
N VAL A 16 19.92 15.49 14.61
CA VAL A 16 20.58 15.50 15.93
C VAL A 16 21.94 14.81 15.85
N ILE A 17 22.01 13.63 15.24
CA ILE A 17 23.26 12.87 15.12
C ILE A 17 24.24 13.54 14.17
N LYS A 18 23.76 14.08 13.03
CA LYS A 18 24.59 14.86 12.12
C LYS A 18 25.26 16.02 12.84
N LYS A 19 24.47 16.84 13.56
CA LYS A 19 25.00 17.96 14.34
C LYS A 19 26.02 17.49 15.38
N LEU A 20 25.71 16.42 16.11
CA LEU A 20 26.60 15.86 17.13
C LEU A 20 27.97 15.48 16.56
N VAL A 21 27.99 14.87 15.37
CA VAL A 21 29.22 14.44 14.69
C VAL A 21 30.00 15.64 14.12
N GLU A 22 29.32 16.64 13.57
CA GLU A 22 29.95 17.86 13.03
C GLU A 22 30.58 18.73 14.12
N THR A 23 29.91 18.88 15.26
CA THR A 23 30.37 19.77 16.35
C THR A 23 31.15 19.02 17.44
N ASN A 24 31.35 17.71 17.31
CA ASN A 24 31.89 16.82 18.36
C ASN A 24 31.26 17.08 19.75
N GLY A 25 29.94 17.23 19.80
CA GLY A 25 29.21 17.70 20.98
C GLY A 25 28.95 16.63 22.06
N ASN A 26 28.32 17.03 23.16
CA ASN A 26 27.98 16.11 24.26
C ASN A 26 26.90 15.08 23.84
N LYS A 27 27.24 13.78 23.96
CA LYS A 27 26.36 12.63 23.66
C LYS A 27 25.17 12.52 24.59
N GLU A 28 25.28 12.89 25.85
CA GLU A 28 24.20 12.86 26.85
C GLU A 28 23.08 13.83 26.47
N ARG A 29 23.46 15.01 25.96
CA ARG A 29 22.47 15.98 25.46
C ARG A 29 21.67 15.42 24.28
N ALA A 30 22.32 14.70 23.37
CA ALA A 30 21.64 14.02 22.27
C ALA A 30 20.76 12.85 22.74
N ALA A 31 21.19 12.13 23.77
CA ALA A 31 20.42 11.07 24.42
C ALA A 31 19.11 11.61 25.00
N VAL A 32 19.17 12.71 25.77
CA VAL A 32 17.99 13.40 26.32
C VAL A 32 17.10 13.93 25.20
N ALA A 33 17.66 14.60 24.19
CA ALA A 33 16.88 15.17 23.09
C ALA A 33 16.12 14.14 22.25
N LEU A 34 16.65 12.92 22.11
CA LEU A 34 16.01 11.83 21.36
C LEU A 34 15.22 10.85 22.23
N GLY A 35 15.31 10.95 23.56
CA GLY A 35 14.76 9.98 24.50
C GLY A 35 15.37 8.58 24.30
N ARG A 36 16.70 8.50 24.16
CA ARG A 36 17.45 7.27 23.84
C ARG A 36 18.64 7.11 24.76
N SER A 37 19.10 5.88 24.96
CA SER A 37 20.32 5.64 25.74
C SER A 37 21.58 6.09 24.99
N VAL A 38 22.65 6.40 25.72
CA VAL A 38 23.95 6.77 25.14
C VAL A 38 24.45 5.67 24.17
N ARG A 39 24.25 4.39 24.53
CA ARG A 39 24.56 3.25 23.65
C ARG A 39 23.83 3.31 22.31
N GLN A 40 22.57 3.75 22.29
CA GLN A 40 21.82 3.92 21.05
C GLN A 40 22.35 5.11 20.23
N ILE A 41 22.77 6.19 20.90
CA ILE A 41 23.44 7.32 20.24
C ILE A 41 24.74 6.85 19.57
N ASP A 42 25.59 6.10 20.26
CA ASP A 42 26.83 5.57 19.70
C ASP A 42 26.59 4.66 18.49
N ARG A 43 25.56 3.79 18.54
CA ARG A 43 25.15 2.99 17.37
C ARG A 43 24.71 3.88 16.20
N MET A 44 23.99 4.97 16.46
CA MET A 44 23.58 5.90 15.40
C MET A 44 24.77 6.67 14.83
N ILE A 45 25.76 7.03 15.65
CA ILE A 45 27.01 7.67 15.18
C ILE A 45 27.77 6.70 14.26
N ALA A 46 27.97 5.45 14.70
CA ALA A 46 28.66 4.44 13.90
C ALA A 46 27.92 4.18 12.57
N GLY A 47 26.59 4.05 12.64
CA GLY A 47 25.74 3.89 11.46
C GLY A 47 25.78 5.08 10.51
N TYR A 48 25.78 6.31 11.04
CA TYR A 48 25.90 7.53 10.25
C TYR A 48 27.27 7.64 9.58
N LYS A 49 28.36 7.27 10.25
CA LYS A 49 29.70 7.24 9.65
C LYS A 49 29.80 6.22 8.51
N ALA A 50 29.15 5.06 8.64
CA ALA A 50 29.20 4.00 7.65
C ALA A 50 28.26 4.22 6.43
N LYS A 51 27.03 4.67 6.66
CA LYS A 51 25.96 4.74 5.62
C LYS A 51 25.38 6.14 5.43
N GLY A 52 25.89 7.14 6.15
CA GLY A 52 25.40 8.52 6.08
C GLY A 52 23.91 8.62 6.39
N LYS A 53 23.20 9.39 5.57
CA LYS A 53 21.77 9.66 5.71
C LYS A 53 20.90 8.39 5.58
N GLU A 54 21.36 7.38 4.87
CA GLU A 54 20.60 6.14 4.61
C GLU A 54 20.39 5.29 5.85
N PHE A 55 21.28 5.38 6.84
CA PHE A 55 21.17 4.63 8.09
C PHE A 55 19.85 4.90 8.85
N PHE A 56 19.30 6.11 8.72
CA PHE A 56 18.09 6.51 9.43
C PHE A 56 16.80 6.06 8.73
N ILE A 57 16.91 5.44 7.55
CA ILE A 57 15.78 4.79 6.90
C ILE A 57 15.44 3.53 7.69
N HIS A 58 14.16 3.36 8.03
CA HIS A 58 13.72 2.12 8.69
C HIS A 58 14.03 0.88 7.83
N GLY A 59 14.63 -0.16 8.43
CA GLY A 59 15.12 -1.35 7.71
C GLY A 59 14.03 -2.18 7.01
N ASN A 60 12.79 -2.15 7.51
CA ASN A 60 11.66 -2.80 6.83
C ASN A 60 11.02 -1.92 5.75
N ARG A 61 11.47 -0.68 5.59
CA ARG A 61 10.95 0.20 4.55
C ARG A 61 11.37 -0.36 3.19
N ASN A 62 10.37 -0.60 2.34
CA ASN A 62 10.54 -1.18 1.00
C ASN A 62 11.07 -2.62 0.97
N ARG A 63 11.17 -3.30 2.11
CA ARG A 63 11.51 -4.73 2.14
C ARG A 63 10.28 -5.54 1.75
N LYS A 64 10.36 -6.27 0.64
CA LYS A 64 9.32 -7.24 0.25
C LYS A 64 9.60 -8.59 0.93
N PRO A 65 8.59 -9.25 1.52
CA PRO A 65 8.72 -10.64 1.99
C PRO A 65 9.10 -11.59 0.86
N VAL A 66 9.75 -12.71 1.19
CA VAL A 66 10.16 -13.73 0.21
C VAL A 66 8.95 -14.39 -0.46
N HIS A 67 7.88 -14.62 0.31
CA HIS A 67 6.64 -15.25 -0.17
C HIS A 67 5.67 -14.26 -0.81
N ALA A 68 6.08 -13.00 -1.06
CA ALA A 68 5.21 -12.03 -1.69
C ALA A 68 5.02 -12.36 -3.18
N LEU A 69 3.77 -12.32 -3.65
CA LEU A 69 3.47 -12.46 -5.07
C LEU A 69 4.23 -11.43 -5.91
N THR A 70 4.79 -11.90 -7.01
CA THR A 70 5.41 -11.04 -8.02
C THR A 70 4.34 -10.19 -8.71
N GLU A 71 4.75 -9.05 -9.27
CA GLU A 71 3.80 -8.20 -10.02
C GLU A 71 3.28 -8.93 -11.28
N ALA A 72 4.08 -9.82 -11.87
CA ALA A 72 3.66 -10.65 -12.99
C ALA A 72 2.48 -11.57 -12.62
N GLN A 73 2.59 -12.28 -11.49
CA GLN A 73 1.50 -13.14 -10.98
C GLN A 73 0.23 -12.33 -10.68
N LYS A 74 0.36 -11.13 -10.11
CA LYS A 74 -0.81 -10.26 -9.87
C LYS A 74 -1.50 -9.84 -11.17
N THR A 75 -0.71 -9.52 -12.21
CA THR A 75 -1.24 -9.17 -13.52
C THR A 75 -1.89 -10.37 -14.22
N GLU A 76 -1.34 -11.57 -14.06
CA GLU A 76 -1.95 -12.80 -14.57
C GLU A 76 -3.33 -13.04 -13.93
N ILE A 77 -3.42 -12.93 -12.59
CA ILE A 77 -4.70 -13.07 -11.87
C ILE A 77 -5.72 -12.03 -12.34
N GLU A 78 -5.30 -10.78 -12.54
CA GLU A 78 -6.13 -9.71 -13.10
C GLU A 78 -6.66 -10.07 -14.50
N GLN A 79 -5.79 -10.57 -15.38
CA GLN A 79 -6.16 -10.95 -16.74
C GLN A 79 -7.14 -12.13 -16.75
N ILE A 80 -6.94 -13.13 -15.90
CA ILE A 80 -7.86 -14.27 -15.76
C ILE A 80 -9.24 -13.78 -15.32
N TYR A 81 -9.30 -12.86 -14.35
CA TYR A 81 -10.55 -12.27 -13.91
C TYR A 81 -11.28 -11.54 -15.05
N LEU A 82 -10.57 -10.66 -15.77
CA LEU A 82 -11.18 -9.85 -16.83
C LEU A 82 -11.60 -10.65 -18.06
N SER A 83 -10.92 -11.76 -18.35
CA SER A 83 -11.18 -12.57 -19.56
C SER A 83 -12.21 -13.69 -19.32
N LYS A 84 -12.10 -14.45 -18.23
CA LYS A 84 -12.89 -15.67 -18.01
C LYS A 84 -13.96 -15.54 -16.94
N TYR A 85 -13.69 -14.79 -15.88
CA TYR A 85 -14.52 -14.77 -14.66
C TYR A 85 -14.99 -13.36 -14.32
N PHE A 86 -15.27 -12.55 -15.34
CA PHE A 86 -15.69 -11.18 -15.14
C PHE A 86 -16.99 -11.13 -14.30
N ASP A 87 -17.07 -10.15 -13.39
CA ASP A 87 -18.24 -9.89 -12.55
C ASP A 87 -18.57 -10.96 -11.48
N CYS A 88 -17.69 -11.93 -11.22
CA CYS A 88 -17.89 -12.89 -10.15
C CYS A 88 -17.53 -12.32 -8.75
N THR A 89 -18.01 -12.96 -7.68
CA THR A 89 -17.62 -12.58 -6.31
C THR A 89 -16.19 -13.02 -6.03
N TYR A 90 -15.51 -12.36 -5.08
CA TYR A 90 -14.16 -12.78 -4.69
C TYR A 90 -14.09 -14.24 -4.23
N THR A 91 -15.13 -14.73 -3.54
CA THR A 91 -15.21 -16.14 -3.11
C THR A 91 -15.28 -17.09 -4.29
N ALA A 92 -16.22 -16.87 -5.21
CA ALA A 92 -16.35 -17.69 -6.42
C ALA A 92 -15.07 -17.62 -7.26
N PHE A 93 -14.46 -16.45 -7.37
CA PHE A 93 -13.20 -16.29 -8.09
C PHE A 93 -12.07 -17.12 -7.47
N THR A 94 -11.95 -17.13 -6.14
CA THR A 94 -10.93 -17.92 -5.45
C THR A 94 -11.12 -19.42 -5.65
N GLU A 95 -12.37 -19.88 -5.70
CA GLU A 95 -12.71 -21.27 -5.99
C GLU A 95 -12.32 -21.64 -7.43
N TYR A 96 -12.62 -20.76 -8.40
CA TYR A 96 -12.21 -20.97 -9.80
C TYR A 96 -10.70 -20.97 -9.99
N LEU A 97 -9.99 -20.06 -9.31
CA LEU A 97 -8.52 -20.05 -9.33
C LEU A 97 -7.96 -21.37 -8.81
N ALA A 98 -8.48 -21.89 -7.70
CA ALA A 98 -8.02 -23.14 -7.13
C ALA A 98 -8.36 -24.36 -8.01
N GLN A 99 -9.58 -24.45 -8.53
CA GLN A 99 -10.07 -25.63 -9.25
C GLN A 99 -9.64 -25.68 -10.71
N LYS A 100 -9.66 -24.54 -11.41
CA LYS A 100 -9.48 -24.49 -12.88
C LYS A 100 -8.11 -23.99 -13.29
N GLU A 101 -7.51 -23.10 -12.50
CA GLU A 101 -6.22 -22.49 -12.83
C GLU A 101 -5.08 -23.00 -11.92
N ASN A 102 -5.37 -23.89 -10.96
CA ASN A 102 -4.42 -24.45 -9.96
C ASN A 102 -3.67 -23.39 -9.14
N ILE A 103 -4.29 -22.23 -8.91
CA ILE A 103 -3.74 -21.12 -8.12
C ILE A 103 -4.48 -21.07 -6.78
N THR A 104 -3.80 -21.45 -5.69
CA THR A 104 -4.36 -21.40 -4.34
C THR A 104 -4.02 -20.08 -3.65
N LEU A 105 -5.03 -19.23 -3.46
CA LEU A 105 -4.91 -17.95 -2.75
C LEU A 105 -6.06 -17.78 -1.77
N SER A 106 -5.82 -17.00 -0.73
CA SER A 106 -6.91 -16.60 0.17
C SER A 106 -7.85 -15.59 -0.49
N VAL A 107 -9.11 -15.56 -0.04
CA VAL A 107 -10.11 -14.58 -0.52
C VAL A 107 -9.65 -13.14 -0.29
N ASP A 108 -8.96 -12.88 0.81
CA ASP A 108 -8.45 -11.54 1.14
C ASP A 108 -7.25 -11.12 0.26
N GLU A 109 -6.39 -12.05 -0.14
CA GLU A 109 -5.32 -11.76 -1.08
C GLU A 109 -5.88 -11.41 -2.45
N VAL A 110 -6.80 -12.22 -2.97
CA VAL A 110 -7.48 -11.97 -4.25
C VAL A 110 -8.23 -10.65 -4.22
N ARG A 111 -8.94 -10.36 -3.12
CA ARG A 111 -9.60 -9.07 -2.89
C ARG A 111 -8.61 -7.92 -2.94
N THR A 112 -7.48 -8.03 -2.24
CA THR A 112 -6.43 -6.99 -2.24
C THR A 112 -5.89 -6.76 -3.65
N ILE A 113 -5.56 -7.82 -4.38
CA ILE A 113 -5.02 -7.75 -5.75
C ILE A 113 -6.00 -7.02 -6.68
N LEU A 114 -7.28 -7.40 -6.67
CA LEU A 114 -8.28 -6.79 -7.55
C LEU A 114 -8.61 -5.34 -7.14
N ILE A 115 -8.70 -5.06 -5.85
CA ILE A 115 -8.95 -3.68 -5.36
C ILE A 115 -7.79 -2.75 -5.69
N ASP A 116 -6.53 -3.22 -5.61
CA ASP A 116 -5.36 -2.43 -6.02
C ASP A 116 -5.39 -2.07 -7.51
N LYS A 117 -6.10 -2.86 -8.32
CA LYS A 117 -6.38 -2.61 -9.74
C LYS A 117 -7.71 -1.89 -9.98
N TYR A 118 -8.38 -1.44 -8.92
CA TYR A 118 -9.68 -0.76 -8.96
C TYR A 118 -10.83 -1.62 -9.53
N ILE A 119 -10.68 -2.94 -9.48
CA ILE A 119 -11.70 -3.92 -9.87
C ILE A 119 -12.47 -4.31 -8.61
N PHE A 120 -13.79 -4.08 -8.61
CA PHE A 120 -14.64 -4.37 -7.47
C PHE A 120 -15.58 -5.53 -7.76
N SER A 121 -15.67 -6.45 -6.81
CA SER A 121 -16.73 -7.47 -6.77
C SER A 121 -18.11 -6.79 -6.67
N PRO A 122 -19.17 -7.40 -7.25
CA PRO A 122 -20.54 -6.93 -7.09
C PRO A 122 -20.91 -6.68 -5.63
N ARG A 123 -20.54 -7.58 -4.71
CA ARG A 123 -20.92 -7.46 -3.28
C ARG A 123 -20.05 -6.46 -2.49
N THR A 124 -19.29 -5.60 -3.18
CA THR A 124 -18.42 -4.62 -2.51
C THR A 124 -19.26 -3.53 -1.81
N HIS A 125 -19.01 -3.34 -0.51
CA HIS A 125 -19.69 -2.36 0.31
C HIS A 125 -19.43 -0.91 -0.13
N LYS A 126 -20.45 -0.04 0.03
CA LYS A 126 -20.42 1.37 -0.35
C LYS A 126 -19.29 2.15 0.32
N SER A 127 -18.95 1.82 1.58
CA SER A 127 -17.86 2.49 2.30
C SER A 127 -16.49 2.30 1.61
N THR A 128 -16.22 1.10 1.10
CA THR A 128 -14.98 0.79 0.37
C THR A 128 -14.88 1.61 -0.89
N LYS A 129 -15.95 1.66 -1.70
CA LYS A 129 -16.01 2.47 -2.93
C LYS A 129 -15.79 3.95 -2.63
N LYS A 130 -16.47 4.47 -1.60
CA LYS A 130 -16.32 5.87 -1.16
C LYS A 130 -14.88 6.20 -0.75
N ARG A 131 -14.21 5.28 -0.03
CA ARG A 131 -12.81 5.44 0.38
C ARG A 131 -11.88 5.51 -0.83
N ILE A 132 -12.03 4.58 -1.79
CA ILE A 132 -11.19 4.54 -3.00
C ILE A 132 -11.46 5.74 -3.90
N LYS A 133 -12.72 6.14 -4.10
CA LYS A 133 -13.06 7.37 -4.84
C LYS A 133 -12.40 8.60 -4.22
N LYS A 134 -12.44 8.75 -2.89
CA LYS A 134 -11.78 9.85 -2.18
C LYS A 134 -10.26 9.83 -2.39
N GLN A 135 -9.65 8.65 -2.47
CA GLN A 135 -8.23 8.51 -2.78
C GLN A 135 -7.91 8.93 -4.23
N LEU A 136 -8.69 8.44 -5.21
CA LEU A 136 -8.53 8.78 -6.63
C LEU A 136 -8.68 10.28 -6.88
N LEU A 137 -9.64 10.95 -6.23
CA LEU A 137 -9.79 12.41 -6.32
C LEU A 137 -8.55 13.16 -5.83
N LYS A 138 -7.98 12.73 -4.69
CA LYS A 138 -6.71 13.31 -4.19
C LYS A 138 -5.52 13.06 -5.12
N GLU A 139 -5.52 11.94 -5.83
CA GLU A 139 -4.51 11.63 -6.85
C GLU A 139 -4.70 12.50 -8.09
N GLN A 140 -5.95 12.74 -8.50
CA GLN A 140 -6.30 13.62 -9.62
C GLN A 140 -5.88 15.07 -9.38
N GLU A 141 -6.08 15.58 -8.16
CA GLU A 141 -5.65 16.92 -7.74
C GLU A 141 -4.11 17.07 -7.81
N LYS A 142 -3.37 16.00 -7.50
CA LYS A 142 -1.90 16.00 -7.53
C LYS A 142 -1.30 15.74 -8.92
N ALA A 143 -2.11 15.25 -9.86
CA ALA A 143 -1.66 14.92 -11.20
C ALA A 143 -1.22 16.17 -11.95
N LYS A 144 -0.02 16.12 -12.53
CA LYS A 144 0.61 17.28 -13.19
C LYS A 144 0.17 17.41 -14.64
N THR A 145 -0.15 16.29 -15.28
CA THR A 145 -0.46 16.25 -16.71
C THR A 145 -1.93 15.93 -16.96
N GLN A 146 -2.48 16.44 -18.07
CA GLN A 146 -3.86 16.17 -18.46
C GLN A 146 -4.08 14.68 -18.77
N ARG A 147 -3.08 14.00 -19.33
CA ARG A 147 -3.13 12.55 -19.61
C ARG A 147 -3.30 11.72 -18.33
N GLU A 148 -2.59 12.07 -17.26
CA GLU A 148 -2.75 11.42 -15.95
C GLU A 148 -4.15 11.66 -15.38
N LYS A 149 -4.67 12.89 -15.47
CA LYS A 149 -6.02 13.22 -15.02
C LYS A 149 -7.09 12.41 -15.73
N VAL A 150 -6.96 12.22 -17.05
CA VAL A 150 -7.89 11.39 -17.85
C VAL A 150 -7.82 9.92 -17.42
N LYS A 151 -6.62 9.37 -17.21
CA LYS A 151 -6.47 7.99 -16.70
C LYS A 151 -7.10 7.80 -15.33
N ILE A 152 -6.95 8.77 -14.43
CA ILE A 152 -7.56 8.73 -13.10
C ILE A 152 -9.08 8.86 -13.20
N GLN A 153 -9.58 9.73 -14.08
CA GLN A 153 -11.01 9.86 -14.33
C GLN A 153 -11.64 8.56 -14.83
N ALA A 154 -10.98 7.86 -15.76
CA ALA A 154 -11.45 6.56 -16.25
C ALA A 154 -11.56 5.52 -15.11
N LYS A 155 -10.61 5.52 -14.17
CA LYS A 155 -10.69 4.66 -12.97
C LYS A 155 -11.88 5.03 -12.09
N ILE A 156 -12.15 6.32 -11.89
CA ILE A 156 -13.29 6.79 -11.10
C ILE A 156 -14.60 6.25 -11.70
N VAL A 157 -14.77 6.38 -13.02
CA VAL A 157 -15.96 5.87 -13.72
C VAL A 157 -16.10 4.35 -13.53
N ALA A 158 -15.03 3.59 -13.74
CA ALA A 158 -15.03 2.14 -13.52
C ALA A 158 -15.43 1.75 -12.07
N THR A 159 -15.10 2.57 -11.07
CA THR A 159 -15.52 2.32 -9.68
C THR A 159 -17.02 2.50 -9.45
N GLU A 160 -17.68 3.33 -10.27
CA GLU A 160 -19.10 3.64 -10.17
C GLU A 160 -19.97 2.61 -10.89
N ASP A 161 -19.49 2.11 -12.03
CA ASP A 161 -20.17 1.07 -12.84
C ASP A 161 -20.25 -0.28 -12.13
N ALA A 162 -19.37 -0.54 -11.15
CA ALA A 162 -19.46 -1.71 -10.28
C ALA A 162 -20.64 -1.56 -9.30
N HIS A 163 -21.88 -1.67 -9.77
CA HIS A 163 -23.07 -1.57 -8.92
C HIS A 163 -23.26 -2.86 -8.10
N PRO A 164 -23.58 -2.78 -6.79
CA PRO A 164 -23.88 -3.97 -6.03
C PRO A 164 -25.21 -4.58 -6.47
N ARG A 165 -25.12 -5.74 -7.12
CA ARG A 165 -26.28 -6.54 -7.55
C ARG A 165 -26.74 -7.54 -6.50
N GLN A 166 -26.45 -7.30 -5.22
CA GLN A 166 -27.00 -8.17 -4.18
C GLN A 166 -28.53 -8.07 -4.26
N PRO A 167 -29.25 -9.19 -4.48
CA PRO A 167 -30.70 -9.15 -4.45
C PRO A 167 -31.12 -8.59 -3.09
N ARG A 168 -32.17 -7.77 -3.04
CA ARG A 168 -32.77 -7.35 -1.78
C ARG A 168 -33.84 -8.38 -1.42
N CYS A 169 -34.09 -8.57 -0.12
CA CYS A 169 -35.23 -9.36 0.34
C CYS A 169 -36.46 -8.78 -0.36
N GLN A 170 -37.17 -9.60 -1.12
CA GLN A 170 -38.37 -9.16 -1.82
C GLN A 170 -39.56 -9.19 -0.86
N TYR A 171 -39.52 -10.10 0.12
CA TYR A 171 -40.55 -10.29 1.13
C TYR A 171 -40.00 -10.14 2.55
N PHE A 172 -40.88 -9.75 3.48
CA PHE A 172 -40.56 -9.63 4.89
C PHE A 172 -40.27 -11.01 5.49
N GLY A 173 -39.11 -11.17 6.13
CA GLY A 173 -38.69 -12.43 6.76
C GLY A 173 -37.76 -13.31 5.92
N GLU A 174 -37.41 -12.91 4.70
CA GLU A 174 -36.40 -13.62 3.90
C GLU A 174 -34.98 -13.30 4.39
N GLU A 175 -34.17 -14.33 4.60
CA GLU A 175 -32.72 -14.20 4.80
C GLU A 175 -31.98 -14.42 3.46
N ILE A 176 -31.02 -13.54 3.14
CA ILE A 176 -30.16 -13.59 1.92
C ILE A 176 -28.73 -14.00 2.28
#